data_AF-A0A536UMX5-F1
#
_entry.id   AF-A0A536UMX5-F1
#
_cell.length_a   1.000
_cell.length_b   1.000
_cell.length_c   1.000
_cell.angle_alpha   90.00
_cell.angle_beta   90.00
_cell.angle_gamma   90.00
#
_symmetry.space_group_name_H-M   'P 1'
#
loop_
_entity.id
_entity.type
_entity.pdbx_description
1 polymer ?
#
loop_
_entity_poly.entity_id
_entity_poly.type
_entity_poly.pdbx_seq_one_letter_code
_entity_poly.pdbx_strand_id
1 'polypeptide(L)'
;GFASRLPAALKERIRTHGLRNSHLLSIAPTGTISLAFADNASNGIEPAFSWSYTRKKRESDGSFKEYTVEDHAWRLYRHLKGEDAPLTDAFVTALQISASAHEAMVAAVAPFIDTSISKTVNVPADYPYADFEDLYLQAWRSGLKGLATYRPNAVLGAVLSVGTAVPQPLQASDENRRLALAHPPQPVLASLRWPGRPELPGGNPAWTYMIQHPHGEFALFVGELASEDGGKSLPFEVWVNGAEQPRGMAALAKTLSMDLRANDRAWLELKFDALATLAEERAFEMPFPPHGERRLFPGVVAATAAVIRWRCEQHGALDGTGATPVLDAMFSRDEPRTGASGTLAWAVDVDNPAAGESFTLTLKEVTLPAADGTTLTRPCALGLSGNYPRALDGLARLLSLDMRVIDPAWIGMKLRKLLNVGEPLGHFMAPVPGQRRQQLWPSTVAYVARLIIHRYAMLGVLDEEGFPLREMGVLQAPATRKSGSATTIAPMAGRPCPECGNATLIHKDGCDFCTACGYVGACG
;
A
#
# COMPACT_ATOMS: atom_id res chain seq x y z
N GLY A 1 -30.42 -6.04 -38.30
CA GLY A 1 -30.15 -6.75 -37.03
C GLY A 1 -30.00 -8.25 -37.29
N PHE A 2 -29.58 -9.05 -36.31
CA PHE A 2 -29.37 -10.51 -36.49
C PHE A 2 -30.56 -11.21 -37.19
N ALA A 3 -31.79 -11.00 -36.72
CA ALA A 3 -32.99 -11.62 -37.29
C ALA A 3 -33.25 -11.23 -38.77
N SER A 4 -32.81 -10.04 -39.20
CA SER A 4 -32.97 -9.61 -40.60
C SER A 4 -32.01 -10.31 -41.55
N ARG A 5 -30.96 -10.97 -41.05
CA ARG A 5 -29.99 -11.76 -41.85
C ARG A 5 -30.36 -13.24 -42.01
N LEU A 6 -31.36 -13.72 -41.25
CA LEU A 6 -31.79 -15.12 -41.32
C LEU A 6 -32.39 -15.47 -42.71
N PRO A 7 -32.25 -16.73 -43.16
CA PRO A 7 -32.92 -17.22 -44.37
C PRO A 7 -34.44 -17.00 -44.33
N ALA A 8 -35.05 -16.75 -45.48
CA ALA A 8 -36.47 -16.42 -45.57
C ALA A 8 -37.37 -17.53 -44.99
N ALA A 9 -37.07 -18.80 -45.27
CA ALA A 9 -37.80 -19.94 -44.73
C ALA A 9 -37.78 -19.98 -43.19
N LEU A 10 -36.68 -19.57 -42.56
CA LEU A 10 -36.54 -19.56 -41.11
C LEU A 10 -37.32 -18.40 -40.48
N LYS A 11 -37.28 -17.21 -41.12
CA LYS A 11 -38.09 -16.06 -40.70
C LYS A 11 -39.58 -16.37 -40.72
N GLU A 12 -40.04 -17.10 -41.74
CA GLU A 12 -41.45 -17.45 -41.85
C GLU A 12 -41.90 -18.41 -40.75
N ARG A 13 -41.10 -19.45 -40.48
CA ARG A 13 -41.35 -20.35 -39.35
C ARG A 13 -41.42 -19.62 -38.01
N ILE A 14 -40.54 -18.62 -37.80
CA ILE A 14 -40.54 -17.78 -36.59
C ILE A 14 -41.82 -16.95 -36.49
N ARG A 15 -42.36 -16.43 -37.61
CA ARG A 15 -43.65 -15.69 -37.59
C ARG A 15 -44.83 -16.60 -37.25
N THR A 16 -44.86 -17.80 -37.81
CA THR A 16 -45.98 -18.74 -37.62
C THR A 16 -45.99 -19.34 -36.21
N HIS A 17 -44.83 -19.72 -35.69
CA HIS A 17 -44.74 -20.50 -34.44
C HIS A 17 -44.15 -19.73 -33.26
N GLY A 18 -43.62 -18.53 -33.50
CA GLY A 18 -42.88 -17.76 -32.52
C GLY A 18 -41.49 -18.33 -32.23
N LEU A 19 -40.78 -17.69 -31.31
CA LEU A 19 -39.56 -18.19 -30.68
C LEU A 19 -39.80 -18.33 -29.18
N ARG A 20 -39.27 -19.40 -28.58
CA ARG A 20 -39.33 -19.59 -27.13
C ARG A 20 -38.44 -18.60 -26.39
N ASN A 21 -37.26 -18.31 -26.95
CA ASN A 21 -36.25 -17.44 -26.36
C ASN A 21 -36.12 -16.17 -27.20
N SER A 22 -36.08 -15.01 -26.55
CA SER A 22 -35.90 -13.72 -27.23
C SER A 22 -34.48 -13.50 -27.74
N HIS A 23 -33.50 -14.21 -27.18
CA HIS A 23 -32.08 -14.19 -27.54
C HIS A 23 -31.50 -15.60 -27.47
N LEU A 24 -30.59 -15.94 -28.39
CA LEU A 24 -30.11 -17.31 -28.63
C LEU A 24 -28.60 -17.46 -28.50
N LEU A 25 -27.81 -16.50 -28.96
CA LEU A 25 -26.36 -16.63 -29.13
C LEU A 25 -25.61 -15.51 -28.40
N SER A 26 -24.71 -15.92 -27.51
CA SER A 26 -23.78 -15.06 -26.78
C SER A 26 -22.43 -15.76 -26.68
N ILE A 27 -21.34 -15.03 -26.81
CA ILE A 27 -19.99 -15.56 -26.56
C ILE A 27 -19.50 -14.96 -25.25
N ALA A 28 -19.54 -15.77 -24.19
CA ALA A 28 -19.08 -15.43 -22.86
C ALA A 28 -17.60 -15.79 -22.66
N PRO A 29 -16.89 -15.19 -21.68
CA PRO A 29 -15.53 -15.59 -21.35
C PRO A 29 -15.53 -16.98 -20.70
N THR A 30 -14.68 -17.89 -21.19
CA THR A 30 -14.68 -19.30 -20.76
C THR A 30 -13.59 -19.66 -19.75
N GLY A 31 -12.93 -18.68 -19.11
CA GLY A 31 -11.72 -18.85 -18.27
C GLY A 31 -11.56 -20.19 -17.55
N THR A 32 -12.21 -20.38 -16.38
CA THR A 32 -12.06 -21.62 -15.60
C THR A 32 -12.75 -22.83 -16.24
N ILE A 33 -13.79 -22.61 -17.05
CA ILE A 33 -14.54 -23.69 -17.72
C ILE A 33 -13.67 -24.34 -18.80
N SER A 34 -12.88 -23.55 -19.54
CA SER A 34 -11.95 -24.08 -20.53
C SER A 34 -10.90 -24.97 -19.89
N LEU A 35 -10.33 -24.53 -18.76
CA LEU A 35 -9.39 -25.33 -17.99
C LEU A 35 -10.00 -26.66 -17.50
N ALA A 36 -11.25 -26.62 -17.03
CA ALA A 36 -11.88 -27.79 -16.42
C ALA A 36 -12.48 -28.78 -17.43
N PHE A 37 -12.97 -28.30 -18.57
CA PHE A 37 -13.82 -29.10 -19.47
C PHE A 37 -13.42 -29.03 -20.96
N ALA A 38 -12.49 -28.15 -21.33
CA ALA A 38 -12.01 -28.02 -22.71
C ALA A 38 -10.48 -28.16 -22.81
N ASP A 39 -9.89 -28.91 -21.87
CA ASP A 39 -8.46 -29.22 -21.83
C ASP A 39 -7.54 -27.99 -21.90
N ASN A 40 -8.02 -26.86 -21.34
CA ASN A 40 -7.34 -25.56 -21.42
C ASN A 40 -7.10 -25.09 -22.87
N ALA A 41 -8.09 -25.27 -23.74
CA ALA A 41 -8.12 -24.60 -25.03
C ALA A 41 -8.29 -23.08 -24.89
N SER A 42 -7.95 -22.34 -25.95
CA SER A 42 -8.11 -20.89 -25.98
C SER A 42 -9.55 -20.44 -25.69
N ASN A 43 -9.71 -19.35 -24.93
CA ASN A 43 -11.01 -18.97 -24.36
C ASN A 43 -11.94 -18.30 -25.39
N GLY A 44 -13.12 -18.88 -25.63
CA GLY A 44 -14.11 -18.33 -26.56
C GLY A 44 -13.56 -18.22 -27.99
N ILE A 45 -13.33 -16.98 -28.45
CA ILE A 45 -12.69 -16.66 -29.73
C ILE A 45 -11.38 -15.89 -29.55
N GLU A 46 -10.78 -15.98 -28.36
CA GLU A 46 -9.51 -15.34 -28.03
C GLU A 46 -8.33 -16.17 -28.54
N PRO A 47 -7.24 -15.54 -29.00
CA PRO A 47 -5.96 -16.22 -29.15
C PRO A 47 -5.42 -16.64 -27.77
N ALA A 48 -4.51 -17.62 -27.74
CA ALA A 48 -3.86 -18.03 -26.51
C ALA A 48 -3.11 -16.85 -25.86
N PHE A 49 -3.39 -16.57 -24.59
CA PHE A 49 -2.71 -15.48 -23.86
C PHE A 49 -1.23 -15.80 -23.62
N SER A 50 -0.96 -17.02 -23.16
CA SER A 50 0.36 -17.62 -23.04
C SER A 50 0.23 -19.13 -23.24
N TRP A 51 1.26 -19.78 -23.76
CA TRP A 51 1.28 -21.23 -23.98
C TRP A 51 1.48 -22.03 -22.69
N SER A 52 2.14 -21.42 -21.70
CA SER A 52 2.29 -21.95 -20.34
C SER A 52 2.25 -20.79 -19.34
N TYR A 53 1.57 -20.99 -18.22
CA TYR A 53 1.46 -20.00 -17.15
C TYR A 53 1.20 -20.64 -15.79
N THR A 54 1.58 -19.95 -14.72
CA THR A 54 1.32 -20.40 -13.34
C THR A 54 -0.01 -19.84 -12.86
N ARG A 55 -0.91 -20.72 -12.42
CA ARG A 55 -2.18 -20.34 -11.80
C ARG A 55 -2.15 -20.61 -10.31
N LYS A 56 -2.47 -19.58 -9.51
CA LYS A 56 -2.71 -19.69 -8.07
C LYS A 56 -4.16 -20.09 -7.83
N LYS A 57 -4.40 -21.27 -7.28
CA LYS A 57 -5.72 -21.74 -6.83
C LYS A 57 -5.78 -21.62 -5.31
N ARG A 58 -6.85 -20.98 -4.82
CA ARG A 58 -7.18 -20.95 -3.39
C ARG A 58 -7.80 -22.30 -3.01
N GLU A 59 -7.20 -23.02 -2.07
CA GLU A 59 -7.73 -24.27 -1.55
C GLU A 59 -8.75 -24.00 -0.43
N SER A 60 -9.49 -25.03 -0.01
CA SER A 60 -10.57 -24.91 1.00
C SER A 60 -10.08 -24.44 2.37
N ASP A 61 -8.80 -24.60 2.65
CA ASP A 61 -8.10 -24.14 3.87
C ASP A 61 -7.62 -22.69 3.78
N GLY A 62 -7.86 -22.00 2.65
CA GLY A 62 -7.41 -20.63 2.43
C GLY A 62 -5.95 -20.48 1.98
N SER A 63 -5.20 -21.58 1.89
CA SER A 63 -3.87 -21.60 1.28
C SER A 63 -3.96 -21.43 -0.25
N PHE A 64 -2.84 -21.05 -0.88
CA PHE A 64 -2.76 -20.96 -2.34
C PHE A 64 -1.78 -22.02 -2.84
N LYS A 65 -2.26 -22.86 -3.77
CA LYS A 65 -1.42 -23.82 -4.47
C LYS A 65 -1.22 -23.36 -5.91
N GLU A 66 0.04 -23.37 -6.34
CA GLU A 66 0.43 -23.01 -7.70
C GLU A 66 0.38 -24.25 -8.59
N TYR A 67 -0.24 -24.10 -9.75
CA TYR A 67 -0.32 -25.11 -10.78
C TYR A 67 0.23 -24.53 -12.07
N THR A 68 1.18 -25.22 -12.69
CA THR A 68 1.56 -24.92 -14.07
C THR A 68 0.43 -25.39 -14.97
N VAL A 69 -0.06 -24.46 -15.79
CA VAL A 69 -1.16 -24.70 -16.72
C VAL A 69 -0.64 -24.46 -18.13
N GLU A 70 -0.89 -25.43 -19.00
CA GLU A 70 -0.37 -25.46 -20.36
C GLU A 70 -1.53 -25.55 -21.36
N ASP A 71 -1.44 -24.80 -22.45
CA ASP A 71 -2.44 -24.81 -23.52
C ASP A 71 -2.47 -26.19 -24.23
N HIS A 72 -3.66 -26.65 -24.60
CA HIS A 72 -3.82 -27.94 -25.30
C HIS A 72 -3.00 -28.03 -26.60
N ALA A 73 -3.02 -26.99 -27.44
CA ALA A 73 -2.31 -26.99 -28.71
C ALA A 73 -0.79 -27.04 -28.50
N TRP A 74 -0.29 -26.38 -27.45
CA TRP A 74 1.11 -26.44 -27.05
C TRP A 74 1.51 -27.85 -26.60
N ARG A 75 0.72 -28.49 -25.72
CA ARG A 75 1.00 -29.86 -25.24
C ARG A 75 0.94 -30.88 -26.38
N LEU A 76 -0.08 -30.79 -27.24
CA LEU A 76 -0.24 -31.69 -28.38
C LEU A 76 0.91 -31.54 -29.39
N TYR A 77 1.35 -30.31 -29.66
CA TYR A 77 2.48 -30.07 -30.56
C TYR A 77 3.78 -30.66 -30.01
N ARG A 78 4.07 -30.45 -28.72
CA ARG A 78 5.23 -31.05 -28.04
C ARG A 78 5.17 -32.58 -28.04
N HIS A 79 3.99 -33.16 -27.84
CA HIS A 79 3.79 -34.60 -27.95
C HIS A 79 4.09 -35.14 -29.35
N LEU A 80 3.64 -34.44 -30.40
CA LEU A 80 3.79 -34.89 -31.79
C LEU A 80 5.17 -34.60 -32.40
N LYS A 81 5.86 -33.55 -31.95
CA LYS A 81 7.11 -33.06 -32.56
C LYS A 81 8.34 -33.22 -31.67
N GLY A 82 8.16 -33.55 -30.39
CA GLY A 82 9.22 -33.66 -29.39
C GLY A 82 9.27 -32.44 -28.46
N GLU A 83 9.75 -32.65 -27.22
CA GLU A 83 9.75 -31.63 -26.18
C GLU A 83 10.57 -30.39 -26.53
N ASP A 84 11.60 -30.50 -27.36
CA ASP A 84 12.50 -29.39 -27.73
C ASP A 84 12.27 -28.86 -29.15
N ALA A 85 11.23 -29.33 -29.86
CA ALA A 85 10.96 -28.87 -31.22
C ALA A 85 10.71 -27.34 -31.28
N PRO A 86 11.29 -26.62 -32.26
CA PRO A 86 10.99 -25.19 -32.42
C PRO A 86 9.50 -25.00 -32.72
N LEU A 87 8.89 -23.98 -32.11
CA LEU A 87 7.51 -23.61 -32.41
C LEU A 87 7.44 -23.01 -33.82
N THR A 88 6.35 -23.28 -34.53
CA THR A 88 6.10 -22.69 -35.85
C THR A 88 5.52 -21.29 -35.73
N ASP A 89 5.52 -20.54 -36.85
CA ASP A 89 4.92 -19.20 -36.94
C ASP A 89 3.42 -19.17 -36.62
N ALA A 90 2.74 -20.32 -36.52
CA ALA A 90 1.35 -20.42 -36.10
C ALA A 90 1.16 -20.20 -34.58
N PHE A 91 2.21 -20.34 -33.76
CA PHE A 91 2.16 -20.15 -32.31
C PHE A 91 2.29 -18.66 -31.91
N VAL A 92 1.29 -17.87 -32.30
CA VAL A 92 1.20 -16.45 -31.96
C VAL A 92 0.31 -16.22 -30.73
N THR A 93 0.82 -15.51 -29.72
CA THR A 93 0.06 -15.19 -28.50
C THR A 93 -0.78 -13.93 -28.65
N ALA A 94 -1.70 -13.71 -27.72
CA ALA A 94 -2.59 -12.56 -27.70
C ALA A 94 -1.86 -11.20 -27.72
N LEU A 95 -0.68 -11.11 -27.09
CA LEU A 95 0.13 -9.88 -27.03
C LEU A 95 0.96 -9.64 -28.30
N GLN A 96 1.12 -10.66 -29.15
CA GLN A 96 1.83 -10.55 -30.43
C GLN A 96 0.90 -10.17 -31.59
N ILE A 97 -0.42 -10.17 -31.37
CA ILE A 97 -1.44 -9.80 -32.36
C ILE A 97 -1.78 -8.31 -32.20
N SER A 98 -1.85 -7.59 -33.33
CA SER A 98 -2.21 -6.16 -33.31
C SER A 98 -3.64 -5.93 -32.83
N ALA A 99 -3.88 -4.77 -32.23
CA ALA A 99 -5.21 -4.41 -31.71
C ALA A 99 -6.30 -4.43 -32.80
N SER A 100 -5.96 -4.00 -34.01
CA SER A 100 -6.84 -4.05 -35.18
C SER A 100 -7.16 -5.48 -35.63
N ALA A 101 -6.20 -6.42 -35.55
CA ALA A 101 -6.46 -7.82 -35.86
C ALA A 101 -7.37 -8.48 -34.81
N HIS A 102 -7.26 -8.12 -33.54
CA HIS A 102 -8.22 -8.55 -32.52
C HIS A 102 -9.63 -8.02 -32.79
N GLU A 103 -9.77 -6.75 -33.18
CA GLU A 103 -11.05 -6.15 -33.56
C GLU A 103 -11.66 -6.83 -34.79
N ALA A 104 -10.86 -7.09 -35.82
CA ALA A 104 -11.31 -7.73 -37.06
C ALA A 104 -11.90 -9.12 -36.80
N MET A 105 -11.33 -9.87 -35.85
CA MET A 105 -11.89 -11.16 -35.42
C MET A 105 -13.28 -11.00 -34.79
N VAL A 106 -13.49 -9.98 -33.95
CA VAL A 106 -14.82 -9.68 -33.38
C VAL A 106 -15.79 -9.27 -34.48
N ALA A 107 -15.35 -8.44 -35.43
CA ALA A 107 -16.15 -7.99 -36.57
C ALA A 107 -16.59 -9.15 -37.48
N ALA A 108 -15.74 -10.15 -37.68
CA ALA A 108 -16.08 -11.33 -38.46
C ALA A 108 -17.20 -12.18 -37.82
N VAL A 109 -17.22 -12.27 -36.48
CA VAL A 109 -18.17 -13.14 -35.74
C VAL A 109 -19.46 -12.41 -35.36
N ALA A 110 -19.40 -11.10 -35.09
CA ALA A 110 -20.53 -10.28 -34.64
C ALA A 110 -21.83 -10.40 -35.48
N PRO A 111 -21.79 -10.58 -36.81
CA PRO A 111 -23.01 -10.72 -37.61
C PRO A 111 -23.90 -11.92 -37.21
N PHE A 112 -23.29 -12.97 -36.67
CA PHE A 112 -23.92 -14.23 -36.27
C PHE A 112 -24.37 -14.24 -34.80
N ILE A 113 -24.10 -13.19 -34.04
CA ILE A 113 -24.42 -13.09 -32.61
C ILE A 113 -25.55 -12.08 -32.40
N ASP A 114 -26.65 -12.54 -31.81
CA ASP A 114 -27.82 -11.69 -31.56
C ASP A 114 -27.66 -10.85 -30.29
N THR A 115 -26.91 -11.34 -29.30
CA THR A 115 -26.48 -10.58 -28.11
C THR A 115 -25.09 -9.94 -28.29
N SER A 116 -24.07 -10.33 -27.54
CA SER A 116 -22.75 -9.70 -27.52
C SER A 116 -21.62 -10.73 -27.46
N ILE A 117 -20.40 -10.26 -27.76
CA ILE A 117 -19.18 -11.05 -27.68
C ILE A 117 -18.29 -10.46 -26.60
N SER A 118 -17.91 -11.27 -25.62
CA SER A 118 -16.99 -10.90 -24.54
C SER A 118 -15.58 -11.41 -24.88
N LYS A 119 -15.01 -10.84 -25.94
CA LYS A 119 -13.60 -11.02 -26.33
C LYS A 119 -12.82 -9.77 -25.93
N THR A 120 -11.69 -9.98 -25.28
CA THR A 120 -10.78 -8.91 -24.89
C THR A 120 -9.71 -8.68 -25.95
N VAL A 121 -9.51 -7.42 -26.35
CA VAL A 121 -8.35 -6.96 -27.12
C VAL A 121 -7.19 -6.75 -26.14
N ASN A 122 -6.24 -7.69 -26.13
CA ASN A 122 -5.05 -7.57 -25.28
C ASN A 122 -4.05 -6.62 -25.95
N VAL A 123 -3.74 -5.52 -25.29
CA VAL A 123 -2.86 -4.46 -25.80
C VAL A 123 -1.57 -4.47 -24.97
N PRO A 124 -0.39 -4.68 -25.57
CA PRO A 124 0.89 -4.57 -24.86
C PRO A 124 1.05 -3.25 -24.10
N ALA A 125 1.81 -3.29 -23.00
CA ALA A 125 2.06 -2.10 -22.19
C ALA A 125 2.81 -1.01 -22.97
N ASP A 126 3.63 -1.39 -23.94
CA ASP A 126 4.43 -0.55 -24.82
C ASP A 126 3.79 -0.31 -26.21
N TYR A 127 2.54 -0.72 -26.42
CA TYR A 127 1.86 -0.60 -27.72
C TYR A 127 1.76 0.87 -28.18
N PRO A 128 2.14 1.21 -29.43
CA PRO A 128 2.12 2.58 -29.94
C PRO A 128 0.71 3.21 -29.90
N TYR A 129 0.61 4.45 -29.41
CA TYR A 129 -0.68 5.14 -29.33
C TYR A 129 -1.32 5.36 -30.71
N ALA A 130 -0.52 5.71 -31.73
CA ALA A 130 -1.01 5.91 -33.09
C ALA A 130 -1.69 4.65 -33.67
N ASP A 131 -1.24 3.47 -33.28
CA ASP A 131 -1.83 2.19 -33.71
C ASP A 131 -3.08 1.82 -32.90
N PHE A 132 -3.38 2.54 -31.82
CA PHE A 132 -4.51 2.31 -30.91
C PHE A 132 -5.60 3.38 -31.01
N GLU A 133 -5.27 4.63 -31.31
CA GLU A 133 -6.17 5.79 -31.18
C GLU A 133 -7.49 5.64 -31.95
N ASP A 134 -7.44 5.00 -33.11
CA ASP A 134 -8.60 4.78 -33.98
C ASP A 134 -9.37 3.48 -33.69
N LEU A 135 -8.92 2.63 -32.78
CA LEU A 135 -9.46 1.27 -32.59
C LEU A 135 -10.97 1.29 -32.30
N TYR A 136 -11.44 2.18 -31.43
CA TYR A 136 -12.87 2.28 -31.11
C TYR A 136 -13.69 2.89 -32.26
N LEU A 137 -13.09 3.79 -33.05
CA LEU A 137 -13.73 4.34 -34.25
C LEU A 137 -13.85 3.26 -35.33
N GLN A 138 -12.84 2.42 -35.49
CA GLN A 138 -12.87 1.25 -36.38
C GLN A 138 -13.96 0.26 -35.93
N ALA A 139 -13.99 -0.10 -34.65
CA ALA A 139 -15.02 -0.98 -34.08
C ALA A 139 -16.45 -0.46 -34.31
N TRP A 140 -16.66 0.85 -34.12
CA TRP A 140 -17.94 1.49 -34.39
C TRP A 140 -18.30 1.42 -35.88
N ARG A 141 -17.36 1.72 -36.79
CA ARG A 141 -17.54 1.61 -38.24
C ARG A 141 -17.84 0.17 -38.68
N SER A 142 -17.24 -0.82 -38.03
CA SER A 142 -17.51 -2.26 -38.23
C SER A 142 -18.88 -2.71 -37.71
N GLY A 143 -19.63 -1.83 -37.03
CA GLY A 143 -20.96 -2.14 -36.48
C GLY A 143 -20.90 -3.03 -35.23
N LEU A 144 -19.78 -3.02 -34.50
CA LEU A 144 -19.64 -3.77 -33.27
C LEU A 144 -20.52 -3.18 -32.16
N LYS A 145 -21.15 -4.07 -31.39
CA LYS A 145 -22.00 -3.71 -30.24
C LYS A 145 -21.18 -3.26 -29.02
N GLY A 146 -19.90 -3.64 -28.98
CA GLY A 146 -18.95 -3.29 -27.94
C GLY A 146 -17.58 -3.91 -28.24
N LEU A 147 -16.53 -3.28 -27.71
CA LEU A 147 -15.16 -3.78 -27.79
C LEU A 147 -14.48 -3.52 -26.44
N ALA A 148 -13.98 -4.57 -25.81
CA ALA A 148 -13.24 -4.48 -24.56
C ALA A 148 -11.75 -4.52 -24.86
N THR A 149 -10.97 -3.61 -24.28
CA THR A 149 -9.50 -3.61 -24.37
C THR A 149 -8.92 -3.81 -22.99
N TYR A 150 -7.95 -4.70 -22.88
CA TYR A 150 -7.15 -4.88 -21.68
C TYR A 150 -5.71 -4.51 -22.00
N ARG A 151 -5.22 -3.46 -21.35
CA ARG A 151 -3.81 -3.09 -21.36
C ARG A 151 -3.27 -3.33 -19.96
N PRO A 152 -2.28 -4.24 -19.78
CA PRO A 152 -1.70 -4.48 -18.48
C PRO A 152 -1.14 -3.16 -17.95
N ASN A 153 -1.55 -2.81 -16.74
CA ASN A 153 -1.03 -1.69 -15.99
C ASN A 153 -0.73 -2.17 -14.56
N ALA A 154 0.06 -1.39 -13.82
CA ALA A 154 0.50 -1.77 -12.48
C ALA A 154 -0.66 -1.94 -11.46
N VAL A 155 -1.89 -1.48 -11.80
CA VAL A 155 -3.04 -1.41 -10.88
C VAL A 155 -4.04 -2.56 -11.07
N LEU A 156 -4.27 -3.02 -12.31
CA LEU A 156 -5.23 -4.09 -12.60
C LEU A 156 -4.67 -5.50 -12.34
N GLY A 157 -3.35 -5.62 -12.19
CA GLY A 157 -2.65 -6.89 -12.08
C GLY A 157 -2.74 -7.70 -13.37
N ALA A 158 -1.67 -8.41 -13.72
CA ALA A 158 -1.78 -9.48 -14.69
C ALA A 158 -2.41 -10.68 -13.97
N VAL A 159 -3.62 -11.09 -14.36
CA VAL A 159 -4.24 -12.34 -13.86
C VAL A 159 -3.33 -13.55 -14.16
N LEU A 160 -2.43 -13.38 -15.13
CA LEU A 160 -1.41 -14.31 -15.58
C LEU A 160 -0.07 -13.58 -15.61
N SER A 161 0.83 -13.87 -14.67
CA SER A 161 2.12 -13.16 -14.56
C SER A 161 3.18 -13.75 -15.50
N VAL A 162 3.83 -12.88 -16.26
CA VAL A 162 5.13 -13.14 -16.88
C VAL A 162 6.07 -12.07 -16.33
N GLY A 163 7.17 -12.47 -15.71
CA GLY A 163 7.99 -11.58 -14.88
C GLY A 163 8.41 -10.29 -15.60
N THR A 164 8.20 -9.14 -14.95
CA THR A 164 8.62 -7.82 -15.45
C THR A 164 9.65 -7.16 -14.54
N ALA A 165 10.51 -6.36 -15.16
CA ALA A 165 11.69 -5.73 -14.58
C ALA A 165 11.37 -4.56 -13.64
N VAL A 166 12.20 -4.45 -12.60
CA VAL A 166 12.16 -3.44 -11.53
C VAL A 166 12.70 -2.09 -12.05
N PRO A 167 12.06 -0.95 -11.77
CA PRO A 167 12.58 0.38 -12.13
C PRO A 167 13.95 0.63 -11.48
N GLN A 168 14.89 1.24 -12.21
CA GLN A 168 16.20 1.59 -11.67
C GLN A 168 16.11 2.85 -10.79
N PRO A 169 16.68 2.83 -9.56
CA PRO A 169 16.70 3.98 -8.68
C PRO A 169 17.63 5.10 -9.20
N LEU A 170 17.23 6.36 -8.95
CA LEU A 170 18.05 7.55 -9.21
C LEU A 170 19.36 7.49 -8.42
N GLN A 171 20.50 7.64 -9.11
CA GLN A 171 21.82 7.74 -8.47
C GLN A 171 22.18 9.20 -8.17
N ALA A 172 22.43 9.52 -6.90
CA ALA A 172 22.92 10.82 -6.44
C ALA A 172 24.41 10.73 -6.04
N SER A 173 25.15 11.84 -6.18
CA SER A 173 26.60 11.92 -5.95
C SER A 173 27.01 11.79 -4.47
N ASP A 174 28.22 11.25 -4.28
CA ASP A 174 28.75 10.52 -3.12
C ASP A 174 29.12 11.35 -1.85
N GLU A 175 28.39 12.43 -1.53
CA GLU A 175 28.77 13.35 -0.42
C GLU A 175 28.00 13.15 0.90
N ASN A 176 27.01 12.26 0.95
CA ASN A 176 26.18 12.03 2.16
C ASN A 176 26.48 10.67 2.83
N ARG A 177 27.72 10.44 3.27
CA ARG A 177 28.07 9.24 4.05
C ARG A 177 28.19 9.55 5.54
N ARG A 178 27.27 9.00 6.34
CA ARG A 178 27.48 8.68 7.77
C ARG A 178 26.32 7.82 8.28
N LEU A 179 26.56 6.54 8.49
CA LEU A 179 26.09 5.70 9.61
C LEU A 179 26.29 4.22 9.24
N ALA A 180 27.26 3.59 9.88
CA ALA A 180 27.40 2.14 9.90
C ALA A 180 26.72 1.64 11.18
N LEU A 181 25.75 0.73 11.05
CA LEU A 181 25.09 0.11 12.19
C LEU A 181 26.03 -0.91 12.85
N ALA A 182 26.11 -0.88 14.18
CA ALA A 182 26.92 -1.83 14.96
C ALA A 182 26.30 -3.24 15.01
N HIS A 183 24.97 -3.34 14.90
CA HIS A 183 24.23 -4.60 14.93
C HIS A 183 23.04 -4.56 13.94
N PRO A 184 22.66 -5.70 13.33
CA PRO A 184 21.43 -5.78 12.54
C PRO A 184 20.21 -5.58 13.45
N PRO A 185 19.38 -4.54 13.22
CA PRO A 185 18.18 -4.35 14.01
C PRO A 185 17.14 -5.42 13.64
N GLN A 186 16.36 -5.84 14.63
CA GLN A 186 15.18 -6.67 14.38
C GLN A 186 14.13 -5.85 13.60
N PRO A 187 13.30 -6.49 12.74
CA PRO A 187 12.23 -5.79 12.04
C PRO A 187 11.33 -5.09 13.05
N VAL A 188 11.16 -3.78 12.90
CA VAL A 188 10.45 -2.93 13.87
C VAL A 188 9.01 -3.35 14.03
N LEU A 189 8.41 -3.82 12.95
CA LEU A 189 7.03 -4.29 12.99
C LEU A 189 6.90 -5.56 13.85
N ALA A 190 7.92 -6.41 13.95
CA ALA A 190 7.89 -7.62 14.79
C ALA A 190 7.89 -7.26 16.27
N SER A 191 8.27 -6.01 16.57
CA SER A 191 8.26 -5.43 17.91
C SER A 191 6.93 -4.77 18.27
N LEU A 192 5.99 -4.61 17.32
CA LEU A 192 4.64 -4.18 17.67
C LEU A 192 3.98 -5.22 18.57
N ARG A 193 3.51 -4.80 19.74
CA ARG A 193 2.68 -5.65 20.62
C ARG A 193 1.38 -6.03 19.91
N TRP A 194 0.80 -5.08 19.17
CA TRP A 194 -0.34 -5.34 18.28
C TRP A 194 -0.06 -4.78 16.89
N PRO A 195 0.05 -5.65 15.88
CA PRO A 195 0.27 -5.24 14.49
C PRO A 195 -0.93 -4.41 13.99
N GLY A 196 -2.13 -4.97 14.20
CA GLY A 196 -3.42 -4.35 13.95
C GLY A 196 -4.01 -3.67 15.18
N ARG A 197 -5.13 -2.96 14.99
CA ARG A 197 -5.96 -2.56 16.13
C ARG A 197 -6.62 -3.83 16.70
N PRO A 198 -6.49 -4.15 17.99
CA PRO A 198 -7.15 -5.32 18.56
C PRO A 198 -8.67 -5.21 18.43
N GLU A 199 -9.33 -6.32 18.07
CA GLU A 199 -10.78 -6.41 18.04
C GLU A 199 -11.32 -6.73 19.45
N LEU A 200 -12.16 -5.84 19.98
CA LEU A 200 -12.75 -5.99 21.30
C LEU A 200 -14.29 -6.05 21.14
N PRO A 201 -14.89 -7.26 21.10
CA PRO A 201 -16.33 -7.43 20.88
C PRO A 201 -17.19 -6.71 21.91
N GLY A 202 -16.69 -6.55 23.15
CA GLY A 202 -17.34 -5.81 24.23
C GLY A 202 -17.15 -4.29 24.18
N GLY A 203 -16.49 -3.77 23.15
CA GLY A 203 -16.02 -2.37 23.09
C GLY A 203 -14.69 -2.16 23.79
N ASN A 204 -14.08 -1.00 23.57
CA ASN A 204 -12.82 -0.60 24.21
C ASN A 204 -13.09 0.33 25.40
N PRO A 205 -12.60 0.05 26.62
CA PRO A 205 -12.64 1.03 27.68
C PRO A 205 -11.72 2.19 27.31
N ALA A 206 -12.22 3.42 27.45
CA ALA A 206 -11.47 4.61 27.10
C ALA A 206 -11.63 5.68 28.17
N TRP A 207 -10.51 6.28 28.57
CA TRP A 207 -10.49 7.46 29.40
C TRP A 207 -10.65 8.70 28.52
N THR A 208 -11.62 9.55 28.85
CA THR A 208 -11.90 10.78 28.10
C THR A 208 -11.42 11.99 28.88
N TYR A 209 -10.77 12.92 28.19
CA TYR A 209 -10.34 14.21 28.72
C TYR A 209 -10.71 15.35 27.78
N MET A 210 -11.20 16.47 28.31
CA MET A 210 -11.54 17.65 27.51
C MET A 210 -10.33 18.56 27.37
N ILE A 211 -9.81 18.70 26.16
CA ILE A 211 -8.76 19.66 25.83
C ILE A 211 -9.45 21.01 25.57
N GLN A 212 -9.11 21.99 26.40
CA GLN A 212 -9.62 23.37 26.30
C GLN A 212 -8.53 24.25 25.70
N HIS A 213 -8.74 24.73 24.49
CA HIS A 213 -7.81 25.64 23.79
C HIS A 213 -8.51 26.96 23.46
N PRO A 214 -7.78 28.02 23.06
CA PRO A 214 -8.36 29.36 22.89
C PRO A 214 -9.51 29.46 21.89
N HIS A 215 -9.62 28.52 20.94
CA HIS A 215 -10.66 28.53 19.91
C HIS A 215 -11.77 27.51 20.15
N GLY A 216 -11.76 26.79 21.28
CA GLY A 216 -12.83 25.87 21.66
C GLY A 216 -12.36 24.68 22.48
N GLU A 217 -13.18 23.64 22.51
CA GLU A 217 -12.88 22.41 23.25
C GLU A 217 -13.14 21.17 22.40
N PHE A 218 -12.34 20.14 22.62
CA PHE A 218 -12.54 18.82 22.01
C PHE A 218 -12.18 17.72 22.99
N ALA A 219 -12.80 16.56 22.79
CA ALA A 219 -12.56 15.37 23.60
C ALA A 219 -11.35 14.59 23.06
N LEU A 220 -10.39 14.32 23.94
CA LEU A 220 -9.33 13.34 23.77
C LEU A 220 -9.77 12.03 24.43
N PHE A 221 -9.70 10.93 23.69
CA PHE A 221 -9.95 9.60 24.19
C PHE A 221 -8.65 8.81 24.21
N VAL A 222 -8.37 8.13 25.31
CA VAL A 222 -7.24 7.21 25.48
C VAL A 222 -7.81 5.83 25.71
N GLY A 223 -7.72 4.96 24.71
CA GLY A 223 -8.14 3.57 24.77
C GLY A 223 -7.15 2.74 25.57
N GLU A 224 -7.66 1.96 26.51
CA GLU A 224 -6.88 1.17 27.46
C GLU A 224 -7.18 -0.31 27.26
N LEU A 225 -6.15 -1.16 27.38
CA LEU A 225 -6.32 -2.60 27.33
C LEU A 225 -5.70 -3.23 28.58
N ALA A 226 -6.47 -4.10 29.24
CA ALA A 226 -5.97 -4.87 30.36
C ALA A 226 -4.75 -5.70 29.94
N SER A 227 -3.71 -5.72 30.76
CA SER A 227 -2.56 -6.59 30.50
C SER A 227 -2.97 -8.05 30.68
N GLU A 228 -2.45 -8.94 29.82
CA GLU A 228 -2.74 -10.39 29.85
C GLU A 228 -2.35 -11.02 31.20
N ASP A 229 -1.37 -10.45 31.90
CA ASP A 229 -0.88 -10.91 33.20
C ASP A 229 -1.70 -10.40 34.41
N GLY A 230 -2.86 -9.78 34.20
CA GLY A 230 -3.66 -9.16 35.27
C GLY A 230 -3.05 -7.88 35.85
N GLY A 231 -2.06 -7.31 35.16
CA GLY A 231 -1.43 -6.02 35.50
C GLY A 231 -2.30 -4.80 35.15
N LYS A 232 -1.75 -3.60 35.37
CA LYS A 232 -2.41 -2.33 35.01
C LYS A 232 -2.77 -2.30 33.52
N SER A 233 -3.92 -1.74 33.19
CA SER A 233 -4.33 -1.53 31.80
C SER A 233 -3.36 -0.58 31.12
N LEU A 234 -2.88 -0.91 29.92
CA LEU A 234 -1.94 -0.06 29.19
C LEU A 234 -2.66 0.72 28.09
N PRO A 235 -2.38 2.02 27.92
CA PRO A 235 -2.86 2.78 26.76
C PRO A 235 -2.34 2.15 25.46
N PHE A 236 -3.24 1.87 24.52
CA PHE A 236 -2.87 1.27 23.22
C PHE A 236 -3.35 2.09 22.02
N GLU A 237 -4.27 3.04 22.21
CA GLU A 237 -4.70 3.93 21.14
C GLU A 237 -5.22 5.25 21.69
N VAL A 238 -5.19 6.28 20.84
CA VAL A 238 -5.70 7.62 21.13
C VAL A 238 -6.47 8.14 19.92
N TRP A 239 -7.59 8.79 20.18
CA TRP A 239 -8.31 9.52 19.15
C TRP A 239 -8.92 10.79 19.73
N VAL A 240 -9.23 11.72 18.83
CA VAL A 240 -9.85 12.99 19.18
C VAL A 240 -11.21 13.09 18.51
N ASN A 241 -12.13 13.78 19.17
CA ASN A 241 -13.44 14.09 18.61
C ASN A 241 -13.91 15.45 19.12
N GLY A 242 -14.56 16.22 18.26
CA GLY A 242 -15.11 17.54 18.59
C GLY A 242 -15.16 18.43 17.36
N ALA A 243 -16.15 19.32 17.32
CA ALA A 243 -16.28 20.29 16.22
C ALA A 243 -15.11 21.28 16.19
N GLU A 244 -14.61 21.66 17.36
CA GLU A 244 -13.52 22.62 17.54
C GLU A 244 -12.13 21.95 17.59
N GLN A 245 -12.01 20.70 17.14
CA GLN A 245 -10.71 20.06 17.06
C GLN A 245 -9.87 20.68 15.92
N PRO A 246 -8.63 21.11 16.18
CA PRO A 246 -7.76 21.61 15.11
C PRO A 246 -7.53 20.56 14.02
N ARG A 247 -7.56 21.00 12.76
CA ARG A 247 -7.26 20.14 11.60
C ARG A 247 -5.83 19.61 11.69
N GLY A 248 -5.65 18.32 11.47
CA GLY A 248 -4.41 17.58 11.72
C GLY A 248 -4.40 16.77 13.02
N MET A 249 -5.22 17.12 14.02
CA MET A 249 -5.19 16.43 15.33
C MET A 249 -5.60 14.96 15.25
N ALA A 250 -6.58 14.62 14.41
CA ALA A 250 -6.98 13.22 14.19
C ALA A 250 -5.85 12.40 13.56
N ALA A 251 -5.07 13.00 12.65
CA ALA A 251 -3.92 12.35 12.02
C ALA A 251 -2.77 12.13 13.02
N LEU A 252 -2.51 13.13 13.87
CA LEU A 252 -1.53 13.03 14.96
C LEU A 252 -1.92 11.92 15.94
N ALA A 253 -3.18 11.88 16.39
CA ALA A 253 -3.69 10.85 17.30
C ALA A 253 -3.63 9.45 16.67
N LYS A 254 -3.97 9.32 15.38
CA LYS A 254 -3.84 8.06 14.65
C LYS A 254 -2.39 7.59 14.56
N THR A 255 -1.45 8.53 14.40
CA THR A 255 -0.01 8.24 14.37
C THR A 255 0.50 7.77 15.72
N LEU A 256 0.16 8.49 16.79
CA LEU A 256 0.50 8.12 18.17
C LEU A 256 -0.12 6.79 18.60
N SER A 257 -1.31 6.45 18.10
CA SER A 257 -1.92 5.13 18.35
C SER A 257 -1.06 3.99 17.84
N MET A 258 -0.36 4.16 16.72
CA MET A 258 0.57 3.15 16.21
C MET A 258 1.83 3.08 17.08
N ASP A 259 2.29 4.21 17.60
CA ASP A 259 3.43 4.30 18.52
C ASP A 259 3.11 3.61 19.86
N LEU A 260 1.90 3.80 20.40
CA LEU A 260 1.44 3.14 21.63
C LEU A 260 1.40 1.62 21.49
N ARG A 261 0.97 1.11 20.32
CA ARG A 261 0.95 -0.33 20.02
C ARG A 261 2.35 -0.93 19.85
N ALA A 262 3.37 -0.10 19.60
CA ALA A 262 4.74 -0.55 19.56
C ALA A 262 5.24 -1.02 20.91
N ASN A 263 4.62 -0.55 22.00
CA ASN A 263 5.03 -0.87 23.36
C ASN A 263 6.53 -0.62 23.61
N ASP A 264 7.10 0.37 22.91
CA ASP A 264 8.49 0.81 23.05
C ASP A 264 8.48 2.13 23.83
N ARG A 265 8.87 2.04 25.11
CA ARG A 265 8.85 3.17 26.05
C ARG A 265 9.76 4.32 25.64
N ALA A 266 10.99 4.04 25.23
CA ALA A 266 11.95 5.10 24.90
C ALA A 266 11.61 5.75 23.57
N TRP A 267 10.98 5.00 22.67
CA TRP A 267 10.36 5.55 21.48
C TRP A 267 9.19 6.48 21.79
N LEU A 268 8.30 6.10 22.71
CA LEU A 268 7.20 6.95 23.17
C LEU A 268 7.70 8.22 23.87
N GLU A 269 8.69 8.10 24.76
CA GLU A 269 9.33 9.25 25.41
C GLU A 269 9.91 10.21 24.38
N LEU A 270 10.68 9.70 23.41
CA LEU A 270 11.25 10.51 22.33
C LEU A 270 10.16 11.25 21.54
N LYS A 271 9.03 10.60 21.26
CA LYS A 271 7.89 11.20 20.56
C LYS A 271 7.22 12.29 21.38
N PHE A 272 6.99 12.05 22.68
CA PHE A 272 6.40 13.05 23.57
C PHE A 272 7.33 14.25 23.79
N ASP A 273 8.63 14.04 23.95
CA ASP A 273 9.61 15.11 24.08
C ASP A 273 9.69 15.96 22.80
N ALA A 274 9.63 15.31 21.64
CA ALA A 274 9.56 16.00 20.36
C ALA A 274 8.28 16.84 20.19
N LEU A 275 7.14 16.40 20.74
CA LEU A 275 5.89 17.18 20.70
C LEU A 275 5.83 18.28 21.77
N ALA A 276 6.44 18.06 22.93
CA ALA A 276 6.42 19.02 24.05
C ALA A 276 7.10 20.35 23.72
N THR A 277 8.06 20.33 22.80
CA THR A 277 8.81 21.53 22.34
C THR A 277 8.17 22.20 21.12
N LEU A 278 6.97 21.78 20.71
CA LEU A 278 6.30 22.37 19.56
C LEU A 278 5.54 23.62 20.00
N ALA A 279 6.07 24.78 19.62
CA ALA A 279 5.44 26.06 19.83
C ALA A 279 4.55 26.41 18.63
N GLU A 280 3.27 26.64 18.92
CA GLU A 280 2.32 27.20 17.98
C GLU A 280 2.28 28.72 18.15
N GLU A 281 1.42 29.41 17.40
CA GLU A 281 1.40 30.88 17.36
C GLU A 281 1.07 31.53 18.72
N ARG A 282 0.31 30.84 19.57
CA ARG A 282 -0.06 31.34 20.90
C ARG A 282 -0.01 30.23 21.94
N ALA A 283 0.82 30.44 22.96
CA ALA A 283 0.75 29.67 24.19
C ALA A 283 -0.59 29.92 24.91
N PHE A 284 -1.10 28.92 25.61
CA PHE A 284 -2.33 29.03 26.37
C PHE A 284 -2.27 28.20 27.65
N GLU A 285 -3.10 28.58 28.62
CA GLU A 285 -3.29 27.80 29.83
C GLU A 285 -4.53 26.92 29.69
N MET A 286 -4.43 25.68 30.15
CA MET A 286 -5.59 24.81 30.32
C MET A 286 -5.51 24.10 31.67
N PRO A 287 -6.65 23.66 32.24
CA PRO A 287 -6.63 22.71 33.35
C PRO A 287 -5.79 21.49 32.98
N PHE A 288 -5.01 20.97 33.92
CA PHE A 288 -4.19 19.78 33.71
C PHE A 288 -4.51 18.73 34.80
N PRO A 289 -4.58 17.43 34.46
CA PRO A 289 -4.78 16.37 35.46
C PRO A 289 -3.67 16.35 36.53
N PRO A 290 -3.92 15.80 37.73
CA PRO A 290 -5.19 15.22 38.21
C PRO A 290 -6.16 16.24 38.85
N HIS A 291 -5.66 17.38 39.32
CA HIS A 291 -6.44 18.32 40.13
C HIS A 291 -7.03 19.50 39.34
N GLY A 292 -6.73 19.61 38.05
CA GLY A 292 -7.23 20.68 37.19
C GLY A 292 -6.48 22.00 37.35
N GLU A 293 -5.28 21.98 37.92
CA GLU A 293 -4.41 23.16 38.00
C GLU A 293 -4.10 23.67 36.60
N ARG A 294 -4.14 24.99 36.42
CA ARG A 294 -3.85 25.58 35.12
C ARG A 294 -2.36 25.51 34.84
N ARG A 295 -2.02 24.92 33.70
CA ARG A 295 -0.65 24.80 33.22
C ARG A 295 -0.54 25.48 31.86
N LEU A 296 0.53 26.25 31.67
CA LEU A 296 0.86 26.90 30.40
C LEU A 296 1.44 25.88 29.41
N PHE A 297 0.91 25.85 28.20
CA PHE A 297 1.38 25.04 27.09
C PHE A 297 1.72 25.90 25.88
N PRO A 298 2.76 25.52 25.11
CA PRO A 298 3.20 26.29 23.95
C PRO A 298 2.30 26.11 22.70
N GLY A 299 1.37 25.15 22.71
CA GLY A 299 0.47 24.86 21.60
C GLY A 299 -0.48 23.70 21.91
N VAL A 300 -1.49 23.49 21.07
CA VAL A 300 -2.55 22.48 21.29
C VAL A 300 -2.01 21.06 21.10
N VAL A 301 -1.07 20.89 20.18
CA VAL A 301 -0.35 19.62 20.01
C VAL A 301 0.45 19.27 21.26
N ALA A 302 1.22 20.22 21.80
CA ALA A 302 2.03 20.01 23.00
C ALA A 302 1.15 19.74 24.23
N ALA A 303 0.04 20.47 24.37
CA ALA A 303 -0.95 20.25 25.42
C ALA A 303 -1.58 18.85 25.35
N THR A 304 -2.01 18.43 24.16
CA THR A 304 -2.59 17.09 23.94
C THR A 304 -1.57 15.99 24.22
N ALA A 305 -0.33 16.14 23.72
CA ALA A 305 0.76 15.20 23.97
C ALA A 305 1.08 15.07 25.47
N ALA A 306 1.06 16.18 26.22
CA ALA A 306 1.28 16.18 27.66
C ALA A 306 0.20 15.43 28.44
N VAL A 307 -1.07 15.55 28.02
CA VAL A 307 -2.18 14.79 28.64
C VAL A 307 -2.06 13.30 28.34
N ILE A 308 -1.72 12.93 27.09
CA ILE A 308 -1.48 11.52 26.73
C ILE A 308 -0.29 10.96 27.52
N ARG A 309 0.82 11.70 27.61
CA ARG A 309 2.00 11.32 28.40
C ARG A 309 1.64 11.09 29.85
N TRP A 310 0.93 12.02 30.48
CA TRP A 310 0.47 11.88 31.86
C TRP A 310 -0.35 10.60 32.06
N ARG A 311 -1.27 10.30 31.13
CA ARG A 311 -2.07 9.06 31.20
C ARG A 311 -1.22 7.81 31.04
N CYS A 312 -0.20 7.84 30.18
CA CYS A 312 0.77 6.76 30.02
C CYS A 312 1.58 6.53 31.31
N GLU A 313 2.02 7.59 31.98
CA GLU A 313 2.75 7.53 33.26
C GLU A 313 1.87 6.92 34.37
N GLN A 314 0.58 7.29 34.46
CA GLN A 314 -0.34 6.72 35.47
C GLN A 314 -0.49 5.19 35.35
N HIS A 315 -0.49 4.70 34.12
CA HIS A 315 -0.64 3.26 33.82
C HIS A 315 0.69 2.51 33.76
N GLY A 316 1.81 3.19 33.99
CA GLY A 316 3.15 2.61 33.97
C GLY A 316 3.63 2.21 32.57
N ALA A 317 3.06 2.79 31.50
CA ALA A 317 3.49 2.53 30.12
C ALA A 317 4.89 3.09 29.82
N LEU A 318 5.38 4.03 30.64
CA LEU A 318 6.73 4.60 30.55
C LEU A 318 7.67 4.08 31.66
N ASP A 319 7.19 3.20 32.55
CA ASP A 319 7.98 2.70 33.69
C ASP A 319 8.92 1.54 33.28
N GLY A 320 10.08 1.43 33.96
CA GLY A 320 10.96 0.25 33.89
C GLY A 320 12.17 0.36 32.94
N THR A 321 12.90 -0.75 32.75
CA THR A 321 14.11 -0.87 31.89
C THR A 321 14.02 -2.04 30.88
N GLY A 322 13.02 -2.04 30.00
CA GLY A 322 12.82 -3.03 28.92
C GLY A 322 13.54 -2.76 27.58
N ALA A 323 13.38 -3.64 26.58
CA ALA A 323 13.94 -3.45 25.24
C ALA A 323 13.30 -2.25 24.49
N THR A 324 14.04 -1.61 23.59
CA THR A 324 13.59 -0.43 22.81
C THR A 324 13.85 -0.62 21.31
N PRO A 325 13.25 -1.66 20.70
CA PRO A 325 13.60 -2.10 19.36
C PRO A 325 13.28 -1.10 18.25
N VAL A 326 12.25 -0.25 18.41
CA VAL A 326 11.93 0.81 17.44
C VAL A 326 13.00 1.89 17.49
N LEU A 327 13.39 2.30 18.70
CA LEU A 327 14.44 3.28 18.91
C LEU A 327 15.80 2.77 18.41
N ASP A 328 16.12 1.50 18.67
CA ASP A 328 17.38 0.86 18.26
C ASP A 328 17.47 0.66 16.74
N ALA A 329 16.32 0.59 16.06
CA ALA A 329 16.23 0.52 14.60
C ALA A 329 16.32 1.90 13.92
N MET A 330 16.45 3.00 14.67
CA MET A 330 16.69 4.31 14.06
C MET A 330 18.12 4.39 13.52
N PHE A 331 18.28 4.83 12.27
CA PHE A 331 19.61 5.17 11.77
C PHE A 331 20.11 6.49 12.38
N SER A 332 19.24 7.40 12.82
CA SER A 332 19.63 8.64 13.49
C SER A 332 18.57 9.12 14.48
N ARG A 333 18.97 9.40 15.73
CA ARG A 333 18.06 9.90 16.79
C ARG A 333 17.70 11.38 16.60
N ASP A 334 18.66 12.17 16.15
CA ASP A 334 18.47 13.58 15.77
C ASP A 334 18.29 13.71 14.27
N GLU A 335 17.74 14.84 13.83
CA GLU A 335 17.70 15.13 12.41
C GLU A 335 19.15 15.26 11.89
N PRO A 336 19.54 14.52 10.83
CA PRO A 336 20.89 14.62 10.28
C PRO A 336 21.24 16.06 9.88
N ARG A 337 22.27 16.64 10.50
CA ARG A 337 22.69 18.02 10.22
C ARG A 337 23.46 18.10 8.90
N THR A 338 23.17 19.13 8.13
CA THR A 338 23.84 19.41 6.85
C THR A 338 24.95 20.43 7.04
N GLY A 339 26.04 20.29 6.29
CA GLY A 339 27.08 21.31 6.22
C GLY A 339 26.62 22.55 5.44
N ALA A 340 27.54 23.50 5.24
CA ALA A 340 27.27 24.73 4.48
C ALA A 340 26.82 24.47 3.03
N SER A 341 27.20 23.32 2.45
CA SER A 341 26.79 22.89 1.10
C SER A 341 25.32 22.41 1.02
N GLY A 342 24.64 22.22 2.16
CA GLY A 342 23.26 21.74 2.20
C GLY A 342 23.10 20.23 1.98
N THR A 343 21.88 19.81 1.66
CA THR A 343 21.53 18.46 1.18
C THR A 343 20.44 18.56 0.13
N LEU A 344 20.21 17.47 -0.61
CA LEU A 344 19.07 17.36 -1.50
C LEU A 344 17.77 17.33 -0.67
N ALA A 345 16.81 18.15 -1.08
CA ALA A 345 15.46 18.14 -0.56
C ALA A 345 14.49 18.06 -1.73
N TRP A 346 13.49 17.21 -1.62
CA TRP A 346 12.36 17.17 -2.53
C TRP A 346 11.28 18.11 -2.02
N ALA A 347 10.79 19.00 -2.88
CA ALA A 347 9.74 19.95 -2.52
C ALA A 347 8.57 19.87 -3.50
N VAL A 348 7.35 19.97 -2.99
CA VAL A 348 6.13 20.03 -3.79
C VAL A 348 5.13 20.99 -3.16
N ASP A 349 4.43 21.76 -3.99
CA ASP A 349 3.39 22.66 -3.53
C ASP A 349 2.05 21.93 -3.40
N VAL A 350 1.34 22.24 -2.32
CA VAL A 350 0.01 21.73 -1.99
C VAL A 350 -0.94 22.90 -1.89
N ASP A 351 -1.97 22.89 -2.73
CA ASP A 351 -3.05 23.86 -2.75
C ASP A 351 -4.38 23.15 -2.47
N ASN A 352 -4.99 23.46 -1.33
CA ASN A 352 -6.33 23.03 -0.98
C ASN A 352 -7.26 24.25 -0.92
N PRO A 353 -7.98 24.56 -2.01
CA PRO A 353 -8.85 25.73 -2.07
C PRO A 353 -10.08 25.61 -1.17
N ALA A 354 -10.52 24.38 -0.82
CA ALA A 354 -11.68 24.17 0.04
C ALA A 354 -11.42 24.66 1.48
N ALA A 355 -10.17 24.51 1.93
CA ALA A 355 -9.73 24.95 3.25
C ALA A 355 -8.87 26.23 3.23
N GLY A 356 -8.58 26.78 2.05
CA GLY A 356 -7.73 27.96 1.87
C GLY A 356 -6.25 27.71 2.19
N GLU A 357 -5.77 26.47 2.09
CA GLU A 357 -4.38 26.11 2.40
C GLU A 357 -3.53 26.20 1.14
N SER A 358 -2.34 26.77 1.28
CA SER A 358 -1.36 26.89 0.21
C SER A 358 0.03 26.86 0.84
N PHE A 359 0.72 25.73 0.73
CA PHE A 359 2.00 25.50 1.39
C PHE A 359 2.88 24.56 0.58
N THR A 360 4.18 24.62 0.84
CA THR A 360 5.18 23.73 0.26
C THR A 360 5.52 22.63 1.26
N LEU A 361 5.42 21.39 0.79
CA LEU A 361 5.85 20.17 1.47
C LEU A 361 7.31 19.91 1.11
N THR A 362 8.20 19.82 2.09
CA THR A 362 9.63 19.55 1.87
C THR A 362 10.05 18.25 2.55
N LEU A 363 10.65 17.34 1.80
CA LEU A 363 11.29 16.13 2.31
C LEU A 363 12.80 16.28 2.22
N LYS A 364 13.45 16.32 3.38
CA LYS A 364 14.91 16.26 3.47
C LYS A 364 15.36 14.83 3.26
N GLU A 365 16.34 14.62 2.39
CA GLU A 365 16.79 13.28 2.02
C GLU A 365 18.19 12.99 2.53
N VAL A 366 18.40 11.72 2.89
CA VAL A 366 19.68 11.17 3.31
C VAL A 366 20.00 9.97 2.42
N THR A 367 21.28 9.82 2.11
CA THR A 367 21.78 8.64 1.41
C THR A 367 22.40 7.70 2.44
N LEU A 368 21.93 6.46 2.46
CA LEU A 368 22.44 5.42 3.36
C LEU A 368 23.20 4.38 2.54
N PRO A 369 24.31 3.83 3.07
CA PRO A 369 24.95 2.68 2.46
C PRO A 369 24.02 1.46 2.59
N ALA A 370 23.79 0.76 1.48
CA ALA A 370 23.11 -0.52 1.44
C ALA A 370 24.11 -1.68 1.58
N ALA A 371 23.63 -2.84 2.01
CA ALA A 371 24.47 -4.01 2.31
C ALA A 371 25.13 -4.62 1.06
N ASP A 372 24.56 -4.39 -0.12
CA ASP A 372 25.08 -4.81 -1.43
C ASP A 372 26.16 -3.84 -2.00
N GLY A 373 26.57 -2.84 -1.20
CA GLY A 373 27.52 -1.81 -1.61
C GLY A 373 26.89 -0.70 -2.46
N THR A 374 25.57 -0.77 -2.73
CA THR A 374 24.84 0.33 -3.36
C THR A 374 24.47 1.41 -2.34
N THR A 375 24.00 2.55 -2.81
CA THR A 375 23.50 3.63 -1.96
C THR A 375 21.99 3.74 -2.09
N LEU A 376 21.28 3.81 -0.97
CA LEU A 376 19.83 4.02 -0.94
C LEU A 376 19.52 5.42 -0.42
N THR A 377 18.92 6.25 -1.25
CA THR A 377 18.41 7.56 -0.83
C THR A 377 17.00 7.43 -0.29
N ARG A 378 16.73 8.04 0.87
CA ARG A 378 15.40 8.06 1.48
C ARG A 378 15.13 9.37 2.21
N PRO A 379 13.87 9.76 2.40
CA PRO A 379 13.51 10.88 3.27
C PRO A 379 13.90 10.60 4.73
N CYS A 380 14.34 11.63 5.44
CA CYS A 380 14.69 11.58 6.86
C CYS A 380 13.99 12.67 7.71
N ALA A 381 13.43 13.70 7.08
CA ALA A 381 12.64 14.72 7.76
C ALA A 381 11.60 15.34 6.84
N LEU A 382 10.50 15.80 7.44
CA LEU A 382 9.37 16.47 6.82
C LEU A 382 9.29 17.91 7.31
N GLY A 383 9.27 18.86 6.39
CA GLY A 383 9.05 20.28 6.66
C GLY A 383 7.83 20.80 5.90
N LEU A 384 7.16 21.79 6.49
CA LEU A 384 6.03 22.50 5.91
C LEU A 384 6.31 24.01 5.94
N SER A 385 5.97 24.72 4.86
CA SER A 385 6.12 26.17 4.80
C SER A 385 5.00 26.82 4.00
N GLY A 386 4.38 27.87 4.53
CA GLY A 386 3.24 28.55 3.89
C GLY A 386 2.01 28.56 4.79
N ASN A 387 0.81 28.57 4.18
CA ASN A 387 -0.45 28.56 4.90
C ASN A 387 -0.99 27.13 5.04
N TYR A 388 -0.92 26.58 6.25
CA TYR A 388 -1.40 25.25 6.60
C TYR A 388 -1.81 25.17 8.09
N PRO A 389 -2.60 24.18 8.51
CA PRO A 389 -2.99 24.00 9.91
C PRO A 389 -1.77 23.70 10.79
N ARG A 390 -1.54 24.51 11.83
CA ARG A 390 -0.36 24.38 12.72
C ARG A 390 -0.25 23.03 13.42
N ALA A 391 -1.36 22.32 13.65
CA ALA A 391 -1.29 20.98 14.21
C ALA A 391 -0.58 19.96 13.29
N LEU A 392 -0.45 20.25 11.99
CA LEU A 392 0.36 19.45 11.06
C LEU A 392 1.86 19.52 11.37
N ASP A 393 2.34 20.55 12.06
CA ASP A 393 3.75 20.59 12.53
C ASP A 393 4.02 19.41 13.49
N GLY A 394 3.03 19.06 14.31
CA GLY A 394 3.08 17.89 15.18
C GLY A 394 3.20 16.60 14.39
N LEU A 395 2.35 16.43 13.38
CA LEU A 395 2.41 15.29 12.47
C LEU A 395 3.76 15.22 11.74
N ALA A 396 4.28 16.36 11.28
CA ALA A 396 5.57 16.43 10.60
C ALA A 396 6.73 16.03 11.50
N ARG A 397 6.74 16.43 12.78
CA ARG A 397 7.73 15.95 13.75
C ARG A 397 7.64 14.45 13.99
N LEU A 398 6.43 13.91 14.15
CA LEU A 398 6.24 12.46 14.34
C LEU A 398 6.71 11.67 13.12
N LEU A 399 6.26 12.05 11.92
CA LEU A 399 6.65 11.40 10.68
C LEU A 399 8.15 11.53 10.41
N SER A 400 8.78 12.65 10.76
CA SER A 400 10.24 12.81 10.65
C SER A 400 11.00 11.81 11.52
N LEU A 401 10.52 11.51 12.73
CA LEU A 401 11.08 10.42 13.55
C LEU A 401 10.85 9.06 12.89
N ASP A 402 9.65 8.83 12.33
CA ASP A 402 9.31 7.57 11.65
C ASP A 402 10.13 7.30 10.39
N MET A 403 10.42 8.35 9.62
CA MET A 403 11.28 8.29 8.44
C MET A 403 12.71 7.87 8.77
N ARG A 404 13.15 8.07 10.03
CA ARG A 404 14.47 7.73 10.54
C ARG A 404 14.60 6.29 11.05
N VAL A 405 13.50 5.55 11.09
CA VAL A 405 13.50 4.10 11.35
C VAL A 405 13.99 3.38 10.09
N ILE A 406 14.98 2.50 10.22
CA ILE A 406 15.64 1.89 9.06
C ILE A 406 14.70 0.99 8.25
N ASP A 407 13.75 0.31 8.91
CA ASP A 407 12.76 -0.53 8.24
C ASP A 407 11.72 0.34 7.51
N PRO A 408 11.67 0.34 6.16
CA PRO A 408 10.72 1.15 5.40
C PRO A 408 9.26 0.70 5.61
N ALA A 409 9.02 -0.54 6.05
CA ALA A 409 7.68 -1.03 6.35
C ALA A 409 7.02 -0.22 7.49
N TRP A 410 7.82 0.30 8.43
CA TRP A 410 7.36 1.14 9.53
C TRP A 410 6.69 2.43 9.04
N ILE A 411 7.43 3.24 8.27
CA ILE A 411 6.91 4.50 7.72
C ILE A 411 5.80 4.21 6.69
N GLY A 412 5.95 3.18 5.86
CA GLY A 412 4.94 2.76 4.89
C GLY A 412 3.60 2.46 5.54
N MET A 413 3.58 1.65 6.61
CA MET A 413 2.36 1.36 7.38
C MET A 413 1.68 2.64 7.89
N LYS A 414 2.46 3.58 8.45
CA LYS A 414 1.92 4.82 8.99
C LYS A 414 1.28 5.68 7.91
N LEU A 415 1.98 5.87 6.80
CA LEU A 415 1.47 6.64 5.65
C LEU A 415 0.21 6.00 5.07
N ARG A 416 0.16 4.67 4.91
CA ARG A 416 -1.05 3.96 4.44
C ARG A 416 -2.26 4.21 5.36
N LYS A 417 -2.07 4.23 6.68
CA LYS A 417 -3.17 4.55 7.63
C LYS A 417 -3.62 6.01 7.53
N LEU A 418 -2.80 6.94 7.04
CA LEU A 418 -3.16 8.34 6.85
C LEU A 418 -3.95 8.61 5.55
N LEU A 419 -3.90 7.72 4.55
CA LEU A 419 -4.59 7.87 3.27
C LEU A 419 -6.12 8.01 3.38
N ASN A 420 -6.71 7.49 4.46
CA ASN A 420 -8.15 7.50 4.69
C ASN A 420 -8.56 8.43 5.84
N VAL A 421 -7.68 9.34 6.28
CA VAL A 421 -8.06 10.33 7.30
C VAL A 421 -8.95 11.38 6.64
N GLY A 422 -10.18 11.52 7.14
CA GLY A 422 -11.08 12.61 6.77
C GLY A 422 -10.94 13.79 7.72
N GLU A 423 -11.08 15.00 7.20
CA GLU A 423 -11.10 16.23 7.99
C GLU A 423 -12.34 17.07 7.64
N PRO A 424 -12.92 17.81 8.60
CA PRO A 424 -13.97 18.77 8.30
C PRO A 424 -13.52 19.76 7.23
N LEU A 425 -14.27 19.86 6.13
CA LEU A 425 -13.96 20.72 4.97
C LEU A 425 -12.58 20.48 4.33
N GLY A 426 -11.92 19.35 4.63
CA GLY A 426 -10.58 19.07 4.13
C GLY A 426 -10.54 18.38 2.77
N HIS A 427 -11.67 17.92 2.23
CA HIS A 427 -11.70 17.18 0.97
C HIS A 427 -11.51 18.12 -0.23
N PHE A 428 -10.70 17.71 -1.19
CA PHE A 428 -10.39 18.54 -2.36
C PHE A 428 -9.90 17.70 -3.53
N MET A 429 -10.05 18.25 -4.75
CA MET A 429 -9.52 17.64 -5.96
C MET A 429 -8.04 17.98 -6.12
N ALA A 430 -7.19 16.97 -6.27
CA ALA A 430 -5.78 17.18 -6.56
C ALA A 430 -5.19 16.09 -7.48
N PRO A 431 -4.08 16.37 -8.19
CA PRO A 431 -3.44 15.41 -9.09
C PRO A 431 -3.05 14.12 -8.38
N VAL A 432 -3.28 12.98 -9.04
CA VAL A 432 -2.72 11.70 -8.59
C VAL A 432 -1.24 11.70 -8.92
N PRO A 433 -0.33 11.59 -7.93
CA PRO A 433 1.10 11.63 -8.19
C PRO A 433 1.52 10.57 -9.23
N GLY A 434 2.40 10.95 -10.15
CA GLY A 434 2.83 10.11 -11.28
C GLY A 434 1.83 9.99 -12.44
N GLN A 435 0.68 10.68 -12.39
CA GLN A 435 -0.38 10.55 -13.40
C GLN A 435 -0.92 11.91 -13.85
N ARG A 436 -1.47 11.97 -15.07
CA ARG A 436 -2.12 13.19 -15.60
C ARG A 436 -3.53 13.44 -15.06
N ARG A 437 -4.10 12.49 -14.30
CA ARG A 437 -5.46 12.58 -13.75
C ARG A 437 -5.48 13.24 -12.39
N GLN A 438 -6.61 13.84 -12.04
CA GLN A 438 -6.91 14.31 -10.68
C GLN A 438 -7.98 13.42 -10.05
N GLN A 439 -8.02 13.36 -8.71
CA GLN A 439 -9.08 12.68 -7.97
C GLN A 439 -9.42 13.47 -6.70
N LEU A 440 -10.56 13.11 -6.09
CA LEU A 440 -10.98 13.67 -4.82
C LEU A 440 -10.21 12.98 -3.68
N TRP A 441 -9.51 13.77 -2.88
CA TRP A 441 -8.82 13.32 -1.66
C TRP A 441 -9.65 13.65 -0.42
N PRO A 442 -9.66 12.79 0.60
CA PRO A 442 -10.52 12.98 1.78
C PRO A 442 -10.03 14.10 2.72
N SER A 443 -8.75 14.42 2.69
CA SER A 443 -8.14 15.51 3.47
C SER A 443 -6.79 15.93 2.90
N THR A 444 -6.29 17.09 3.33
CA THR A 444 -4.91 17.54 3.10
C THR A 444 -3.89 16.55 3.64
N VAL A 445 -4.13 15.98 4.81
CA VAL A 445 -3.29 14.94 5.40
C VAL A 445 -3.18 13.72 4.49
N ALA A 446 -4.30 13.24 3.95
CA ALA A 446 -4.32 12.09 3.06
C ALA A 446 -3.55 12.36 1.77
N TYR A 447 -3.67 13.58 1.22
CA TYR A 447 -2.91 13.97 0.03
C TYR A 447 -1.41 14.08 0.32
N VAL A 448 -1.02 14.69 1.44
CA VAL A 448 0.37 14.74 1.90
C VAL A 448 0.94 13.33 2.08
N ALA A 449 0.19 12.41 2.70
CA ALA A 449 0.62 11.02 2.86
C ALA A 449 0.84 10.33 1.50
N ARG A 450 -0.04 10.56 0.51
CA ARG A 450 0.16 10.05 -0.86
C ARG A 450 1.40 10.64 -1.53
N LEU A 451 1.62 11.93 -1.41
CA LEU A 451 2.80 12.61 -1.96
C LEU A 451 4.10 12.04 -1.39
N ILE A 452 4.12 11.78 -0.08
CA ILE A 452 5.27 11.14 0.59
C ILE A 452 5.45 9.71 0.06
N ILE A 453 4.38 8.89 -0.02
CA ILE A 453 4.46 7.52 -0.58
C ILE A 453 5.02 7.56 -2.01
N HIS A 454 4.51 8.45 -2.85
CA HIS A 454 5.00 8.61 -4.22
C HIS A 454 6.48 8.98 -4.25
N ARG A 455 6.95 9.87 -3.36
CA ARG A 455 8.38 10.19 -3.29
C ARG A 455 9.21 8.98 -2.85
N TYR A 456 8.74 8.20 -1.88
CA TYR A 456 9.39 6.93 -1.52
C TYR A 456 9.41 5.92 -2.69
N ALA A 457 8.38 5.92 -3.54
CA ALA A 457 8.32 5.09 -4.75
C ALA A 457 9.30 5.54 -5.83
N MET A 458 9.43 6.85 -6.06
CA MET A 458 10.45 7.41 -6.96
C MET A 458 11.89 7.04 -6.53
N LEU A 459 12.11 6.87 -5.23
CA LEU A 459 13.41 6.50 -4.65
C LEU A 459 13.64 4.98 -4.62
N GLY A 460 12.67 4.16 -5.04
CA GLY A 460 12.77 2.71 -5.04
C GLY A 460 12.76 2.07 -3.65
N VAL A 461 12.19 2.76 -2.64
CA VAL A 461 12.11 2.29 -1.25
C VAL A 461 10.76 1.61 -0.97
N LEU A 462 9.67 2.27 -1.36
CA LEU A 462 8.30 1.74 -1.30
C LEU A 462 7.74 1.57 -2.73
N ASP A 463 6.65 0.84 -2.91
CA ASP A 463 5.84 0.89 -4.12
C ASP A 463 4.84 2.06 -4.05
N GLU A 464 4.04 2.23 -5.10
CA GLU A 464 3.04 3.32 -5.17
C GLU A 464 1.89 3.13 -4.17
N GLU A 465 1.70 1.91 -3.67
CA GLU A 465 0.74 1.53 -2.64
C GLU A 465 1.30 1.74 -1.22
N GLY A 466 2.60 2.02 -1.09
CA GLY A 466 3.30 2.29 0.15
C GLY A 466 3.84 1.05 0.87
N PHE A 467 3.97 -0.10 0.20
CA PHE A 467 4.64 -1.30 0.70
C PHE A 467 6.13 -1.32 0.34
N PRO A 468 7.00 -1.96 1.14
CA PRO A 468 8.43 -2.00 0.86
C PRO A 468 8.76 -2.81 -0.41
N LEU A 469 9.59 -2.26 -1.31
CA LEU A 469 10.03 -2.94 -2.54
C LEU A 469 11.14 -3.97 -2.32
N ARG A 470 11.93 -3.79 -1.27
CA ARG A 470 13.00 -4.70 -0.86
C ARG A 470 12.82 -5.00 0.61
N GLU A 471 12.92 -6.27 0.97
CA GLU A 471 13.28 -6.61 2.34
C GLU A 471 14.69 -6.07 2.57
N MET A 472 14.85 -5.07 3.43
CA MET A 472 16.15 -4.80 4.01
C MET A 472 16.42 -5.93 5.02
N GLY A 473 16.78 -7.09 4.49
CA GLY A 473 17.49 -8.12 5.22
C GLY A 473 18.84 -7.54 5.61
N VAL A 474 18.88 -6.80 6.72
CA VAL A 474 20.13 -6.59 7.43
C VAL A 474 20.52 -7.96 7.98
N LEU A 475 21.20 -8.77 7.16
CA LEU A 475 22.07 -9.91 7.51
C LEU A 475 22.47 -10.72 6.27
N GLN A 476 23.61 -10.36 5.67
CA GLN A 476 24.64 -11.36 5.39
C GLN A 476 25.95 -10.82 5.97
N ALA A 477 26.36 -11.37 7.10
CA ALA A 477 27.72 -11.15 7.59
C ALA A 477 28.72 -11.83 6.64
N PRO A 478 29.92 -11.27 6.42
CA PRO A 478 30.98 -11.97 5.71
C PRO A 478 31.32 -13.24 6.49
N ALA A 479 31.44 -14.36 5.78
CA ALA A 479 31.76 -15.66 6.36
C ALA A 479 33.05 -15.62 7.19
N THR A 480 32.92 -15.57 8.52
CA THR A 480 34.04 -15.84 9.43
C THR A 480 34.09 -17.34 9.72
N ARG A 481 35.19 -17.96 9.29
CA ARG A 481 35.51 -19.37 9.50
C ARG A 481 35.66 -19.70 10.99
N LYS A 482 34.95 -20.76 11.43
CA LYS A 482 35.13 -21.59 12.65
C LYS A 482 34.84 -20.86 13.98
N SER A 483 34.17 -21.41 14.99
CA SER A 483 33.89 -22.80 15.41
C SER A 483 32.74 -22.83 16.44
N GLY A 484 31.97 -23.92 16.49
CA GLY A 484 31.38 -24.42 17.74
C GLY A 484 29.88 -24.14 17.99
N SER A 485 29.05 -25.11 17.60
CA SER A 485 27.85 -25.58 18.34
C SER A 485 26.94 -24.54 19.02
N ALA A 486 26.10 -23.87 18.22
CA ALA A 486 24.74 -23.54 18.62
C ALA A 486 23.89 -23.47 17.33
N THR A 487 22.80 -24.23 17.29
CA THR A 487 21.83 -24.28 16.19
C THR A 487 21.15 -22.92 16.01
N THR A 488 21.76 -22.04 15.21
CA THR A 488 21.11 -20.85 14.68
C THR A 488 20.20 -21.26 13.54
N ILE A 489 18.89 -21.24 13.79
CA ILE A 489 17.85 -21.42 12.77
C ILE A 489 17.97 -20.24 11.80
N ALA A 490 18.27 -20.53 10.53
CA ALA A 490 18.23 -19.55 9.45
C ALA A 490 16.78 -19.08 9.21
N PRO A 491 16.51 -17.78 8.96
CA PRO A 491 15.16 -17.33 8.67
C PRO A 491 14.67 -17.97 7.35
N MET A 492 13.60 -18.76 7.44
CA MET A 492 12.91 -19.31 6.28
C MET A 492 12.13 -18.19 5.58
N ALA A 493 12.32 -18.03 4.27
CA ALA A 493 11.50 -17.14 3.44
C ALA A 493 10.04 -17.60 3.47
N GLY A 494 9.13 -16.72 3.88
CA GLY A 494 7.69 -16.94 3.98
C GLY A 494 6.90 -16.28 2.86
N ARG A 495 5.57 -16.31 2.95
CA ARG A 495 4.67 -15.57 2.04
C ARG A 495 4.70 -14.07 2.38
N PRO A 496 4.33 -13.16 1.45
CA PRO A 496 4.17 -11.74 1.77
C PRO A 496 3.02 -11.54 2.76
N CYS A 497 3.30 -10.85 3.86
CA CYS A 497 2.31 -10.53 4.86
C CYS A 497 1.36 -9.44 4.34
N PRO A 498 0.03 -9.61 4.47
CA PRO A 498 -0.95 -8.63 3.99
C PRO A 498 -0.90 -7.30 4.75
N GLU A 499 -0.28 -7.27 5.93
CA GLU A 499 -0.20 -6.08 6.77
C GLU A 499 1.10 -5.30 6.57
N CYS A 500 2.26 -5.95 6.69
CA CYS A 500 3.56 -5.30 6.58
C CYS A 500 4.20 -5.35 5.19
N GLY A 501 3.80 -6.28 4.34
CA GLY A 501 4.38 -6.50 3.01
C GLY A 501 5.65 -7.38 2.99
N ASN A 502 6.28 -7.67 4.13
CA ASN A 502 7.47 -8.55 4.17
C ASN A 502 7.10 -10.01 3.88
N ALA A 503 7.99 -10.71 3.16
CA ALA A 503 7.92 -12.13 2.80
C ALA A 503 8.33 -13.03 3.98
N THR A 504 7.73 -12.79 5.14
CA THR A 504 8.08 -13.41 6.42
C THR A 504 6.88 -14.08 7.09
N LEU A 505 5.78 -14.25 6.36
CA LEU A 505 4.59 -14.97 6.80
C LEU A 505 4.85 -16.48 6.78
N ILE A 506 4.95 -17.06 7.96
CA ILE A 506 5.10 -18.50 8.21
C ILE A 506 3.79 -19.06 8.78
N HIS A 507 3.61 -20.38 8.75
CA HIS A 507 2.48 -21.01 9.43
C HIS A 507 3.00 -21.58 10.75
N LYS A 508 2.50 -21.09 11.88
CA LYS A 508 2.96 -21.49 13.22
C LYS A 508 1.74 -21.69 14.13
N ASP A 509 1.68 -22.84 14.79
CA ASP A 509 0.62 -23.20 15.75
C ASP A 509 -0.81 -23.14 15.16
N GLY A 510 -0.97 -23.52 13.88
CA GLY A 510 -2.25 -23.50 13.18
C GLY A 510 -2.67 -22.13 12.64
N CYS A 511 -1.91 -21.06 12.90
CA CYS A 511 -2.21 -19.73 12.38
C CYS A 511 -1.13 -19.25 11.41
N ASP A 512 -1.53 -18.46 10.41
CA ASP A 512 -0.58 -17.69 9.60
C ASP A 512 0.08 -16.62 10.47
N PHE A 513 1.36 -16.76 10.79
CA PHE A 513 2.12 -15.86 11.65
C PHE A 513 3.21 -15.13 10.87
N CYS A 514 3.23 -13.81 10.87
CA CYS A 514 4.31 -13.05 10.25
C CYS A 514 5.47 -12.86 11.23
N THR A 515 6.63 -13.44 10.93
CA THR A 515 7.83 -13.28 11.75
C THR A 515 8.40 -11.86 11.74
N ALA A 516 8.09 -11.03 10.73
CA ALA A 516 8.55 -9.63 10.69
C ALA A 516 7.56 -8.61 11.22
N CYS A 517 6.27 -8.94 11.40
CA CYS A 517 5.32 -7.98 11.96
C CYS A 517 4.38 -8.51 13.03
N GLY A 518 4.50 -9.78 13.42
CA GLY A 518 3.61 -10.41 14.38
C GLY A 518 2.18 -10.65 13.89
N TYR A 519 1.84 -10.36 12.63
CA TYR A 519 0.51 -10.58 12.07
C TYR A 519 0.07 -12.03 12.29
N VAL A 520 -1.09 -12.23 12.93
CA VAL A 520 -1.76 -13.52 13.06
C VAL A 520 -2.97 -13.50 12.14
N GLY A 521 -2.88 -14.26 11.04
CA GLY A 521 -3.94 -14.48 10.07
C GLY A 521 -4.88 -15.60 10.51
N ALA A 522 -5.62 -16.15 9.55
CA ALA A 522 -6.58 -17.21 9.82
C ALA A 522 -5.93 -18.39 10.56
N CYS A 523 -6.51 -18.76 11.69
CA CYS A 523 -6.17 -19.96 12.45
C CYS A 523 -7.04 -21.11 11.93
N GLY A 524 -6.39 -22.18 11.44
CA GLY A 524 -7.00 -23.39 10.88
C GLY A 524 -6.51 -24.65 11.56
#